data_AF-A0A165WDM8-F1
#
_entry.id   AF-A0A165WDM8-F1
#
_cell.length_a   1.000
_cell.length_b   1.000
_cell.length_c   1.000
_cell.angle_alpha   90.00
_cell.angle_beta   90.00
_cell.angle_gamma   90.00
#
_symmetry.space_group_name_H-M   'P 1'
#
loop_
_entity.id
_entity.type
_entity.pdbx_description
1 polymer ?
#
loop_
_entity_poly.entity_id
_entity_poly.type
_entity_poly.pdbx_seq_one_letter_code
_entity_poly.pdbx_strand_id
1 'polypeptide(L)'
;LLENMNDFPGENSVIVIDNCRIHKHSEIIESIIERHLCILLPPYSPDFNPIECAFSAMKYHIRRRGDGVRAAMRRDADPKEIGHWIFEALFAISPEDCRGWYKHCGYTVD
;
A
#
# COMPACT_ATOMS: atom_id res chain seq x y z
N LEU A 1 -11.95 -0.18 0.25
CA LEU A 1 -11.24 -1.31 0.90
C LEU A 1 -12.13 -1.96 1.94
N LEU A 2 -12.58 -1.21 2.96
CA LEU A 2 -13.39 -1.71 4.07
C LEU A 2 -14.64 -2.49 3.62
N GLU A 3 -15.36 -2.01 2.60
CA GLU A 3 -16.55 -2.69 2.08
C GLU A 3 -16.28 -4.08 1.46
N ASN A 4 -15.03 -4.37 1.11
CA ASN A 4 -14.62 -5.67 0.54
C ASN A 4 -13.94 -6.58 1.58
N MET A 5 -13.82 -6.13 2.82
CA MET A 5 -13.25 -6.91 3.94
C MET A 5 -14.36 -7.61 4.71
N ASN A 6 -14.04 -8.77 5.31
CA ASN A 6 -14.99 -9.44 6.20
C ASN A 6 -14.93 -8.83 7.61
N ASP A 7 -15.99 -9.05 8.38
CA ASP A 7 -16.03 -8.68 9.79
C ASP A 7 -15.05 -9.55 10.60
N PHE A 8 -14.39 -8.98 11.59
CA PHE A 8 -13.49 -9.70 12.49
C PHE A 8 -14.28 -10.66 13.40
N PRO A 9 -13.85 -11.93 13.61
CA PRO A 9 -12.54 -12.52 13.29
C PRO A 9 -12.47 -13.33 11.98
N GLY A 10 -13.27 -13.00 10.97
CA GLY A 10 -13.24 -13.68 9.66
C GLY A 10 -11.94 -13.49 8.89
N GLU A 11 -11.76 -14.21 7.79
CA GLU A 11 -10.61 -14.02 6.89
C GLU A 11 -10.57 -12.59 6.32
N ASN A 12 -9.39 -12.03 6.08
CA ASN A 12 -9.25 -10.68 5.52
C ASN A 12 -9.98 -9.59 6.34
N SER A 13 -9.94 -9.68 7.67
CA SER A 13 -10.63 -8.75 8.59
C SER A 13 -9.70 -7.88 9.44
N VAL A 14 -8.38 -7.93 9.16
CA VAL A 14 -7.36 -7.20 9.91
C VAL A 14 -6.77 -6.09 9.05
N ILE A 15 -6.70 -4.88 9.60
CA ILE A 15 -6.06 -3.72 8.98
C ILE A 15 -4.80 -3.38 9.76
N VAL A 16 -3.66 -3.43 9.08
CA VAL A 16 -2.37 -2.98 9.60
C VAL A 16 -2.11 -1.57 9.07
N ILE A 17 -1.81 -0.62 9.96
CA ILE A 17 -1.62 0.79 9.61
C ILE A 17 -0.33 1.31 10.24
N ASP A 18 0.42 2.11 9.48
CA ASP A 18 1.57 2.85 10.00
C ASP A 18 1.17 3.78 11.16
N ASN A 19 2.11 4.02 12.08
CA ASN A 19 1.89 4.79 13.30
C ASN A 19 1.91 6.32 13.12
N CYS A 20 1.72 6.82 11.90
CA CYS A 20 1.68 8.24 11.62
C CYS A 20 0.53 8.94 12.37
N ARG A 21 0.76 10.18 12.82
CA ARG A 21 -0.23 10.98 13.57
C ARG A 21 -1.55 11.14 12.83
N ILE A 22 -1.52 11.25 11.51
CA ILE A 22 -2.73 11.41 10.68
C ILE A 22 -3.62 10.15 10.67
N HIS A 23 -3.06 8.97 10.96
CA HIS A 23 -3.82 7.72 11.02
C HIS A 23 -4.54 7.52 12.36
N LYS A 24 -4.27 8.37 13.36
CA LYS A 24 -4.85 8.28 14.72
C LYS A 24 -6.07 9.15 14.92
N HIS A 25 -6.64 9.69 13.84
CA HIS A 25 -7.89 10.45 13.95
C HIS A 25 -8.99 9.52 14.46
N SER A 26 -9.73 9.94 15.49
CA SER A 26 -10.71 9.08 16.18
C SER A 26 -11.74 8.53 15.20
N GLU A 27 -12.27 9.37 14.31
CA GLU A 27 -13.25 8.96 13.29
C GLU A 27 -12.73 7.84 12.36
N ILE A 28 -11.44 7.86 12.02
CA ILE A 28 -10.83 6.81 11.17
C ILE A 28 -10.78 5.50 11.95
N ILE A 29 -10.23 5.54 13.17
CA ILE A 29 -10.09 4.34 14.01
C ILE A 29 -11.45 3.77 14.36
N GLU A 30 -12.40 4.60 14.77
CA GLU A 30 -13.77 4.21 15.10
C GLU A 30 -14.45 3.50 13.93
N SER A 31 -14.39 4.07 12.71
CA SER A 31 -14.96 3.46 11.51
C SER A 31 -14.37 2.09 11.15
N ILE A 32 -13.13 1.82 11.57
CA ILE A 32 -12.46 0.53 11.33
C ILE A 32 -12.88 -0.48 12.40
N ILE A 33 -12.79 -0.11 13.68
CA ILE A 33 -13.01 -1.04 14.79
C ILE A 33 -14.47 -1.46 14.97
N GLU A 34 -15.42 -0.78 14.33
CA GLU A 34 -16.82 -1.21 14.24
C GLU A 34 -16.95 -2.61 13.61
N ARG A 35 -16.04 -2.99 12.72
CA ARG A 35 -16.14 -4.23 11.94
C ARG A 35 -14.83 -5.02 11.84
N HIS A 36 -13.68 -4.38 12.01
CA HIS A 36 -12.37 -4.96 11.71
C HIS A 36 -11.39 -4.81 12.87
N LEU A 37 -10.35 -5.64 12.91
CA LEU A 37 -9.26 -5.43 13.85
C LEU A 37 -8.27 -4.40 13.27
N CYS A 38 -8.04 -3.31 14.01
CA CYS A 38 -7.05 -2.29 13.63
C CYS A 38 -5.75 -2.48 14.42
N ILE A 39 -4.62 -2.65 13.73
CA ILE A 39 -3.29 -2.77 14.32
C ILE A 39 -2.43 -1.59 13.86
N LEU A 40 -2.06 -0.71 14.79
CA LEU A 40 -1.05 0.31 14.57
C LEU A 40 0.34 -0.28 14.79
N LEU A 41 1.23 -0.12 13.82
CA LEU A 41 2.61 -0.59 13.93
C LEU A 41 3.38 0.15 15.03
N PRO A 42 4.43 -0.44 15.63
CA PRO A 42 5.32 0.31 16.50
C PRO A 42 6.04 1.44 15.73
N PRO A 43 6.44 2.54 16.40
CA PRO A 43 7.20 3.60 15.74
C PRO A 43 8.44 3.05 15.03
N TYR A 44 8.77 3.62 13.87
CA TYR A 44 9.95 3.26 13.08
C TYR A 44 10.06 1.76 12.75
N SER A 45 8.92 1.10 12.49
CA SER A 45 8.86 -0.31 12.12
C SER A 45 8.45 -0.56 10.67
N PRO A 46 9.17 0.01 9.67
CA PRO A 46 8.84 -0.18 8.26
C PRO A 46 8.96 -1.65 7.83
N ASP A 47 9.80 -2.43 8.52
CA ASP A 47 9.99 -3.87 8.24
C ASP A 47 8.71 -4.69 8.47
N PHE A 48 7.76 -4.17 9.27
CA PHE A 48 6.45 -4.76 9.49
C PHE A 48 5.36 -4.17 8.59
N ASN A 49 5.70 -3.31 7.61
CA ASN A 49 4.70 -2.67 6.76
C ASN A 49 4.82 -3.13 5.29
N PRO A 50 3.97 -4.09 4.83
CA PRO A 50 4.07 -4.63 3.48
C PRO A 50 3.93 -3.60 2.35
N ILE A 51 3.26 -2.46 2.60
CA ILE A 51 3.12 -1.40 1.58
C ILE A 51 4.48 -0.77 1.21
N GLU A 52 5.47 -0.81 2.10
CA GLU A 52 6.82 -0.33 1.80
C GLU A 52 7.50 -1.17 0.72
N CYS A 53 7.25 -2.49 0.71
CA CYS A 53 7.70 -3.38 -0.35
C CYS A 53 7.04 -3.04 -1.69
N ALA A 54 5.72 -2.80 -1.68
CA ALA A 54 4.97 -2.37 -2.87
C ALA A 54 5.50 -1.03 -3.43
N PHE A 55 5.71 -0.03 -2.57
CA PHE A 55 6.31 1.24 -2.99
C PHE A 55 7.73 1.08 -3.53
N SER A 56 8.54 0.20 -2.93
CA SER A 56 9.88 -0.13 -3.46
C SER A 56 9.79 -0.70 -4.89
N ALA A 57 8.91 -1.67 -5.11
CA ALA A 57 8.65 -2.26 -6.43
C ALA A 57 8.16 -1.22 -7.45
N MET A 58 7.15 -0.40 -7.10
CA MET A 58 6.66 0.67 -7.97
C MET A 58 7.79 1.63 -8.36
N LYS A 59 8.60 2.08 -7.39
CA LYS A 59 9.76 2.95 -7.64
C LYS A 59 10.77 2.29 -8.59
N TYR A 60 11.01 0.98 -8.45
CA TYR A 60 11.88 0.24 -9.36
C TYR A 60 11.34 0.26 -10.81
N HIS A 61 10.05 -0.03 -11.02
CA HIS A 61 9.43 -0.01 -12.35
C HIS A 61 9.46 1.39 -12.97
N ILE A 62 9.11 2.43 -12.19
CA ILE A 62 9.16 3.84 -12.62
C ILE A 62 10.58 4.23 -13.05
N ARG A 63 11.60 3.89 -12.26
CA ARG A 63 13.00 4.21 -12.59
C ARG A 63 13.48 3.53 -13.87
N ARG A 64 13.04 2.29 -14.12
CA ARG A 64 13.35 1.55 -15.35
C ARG A 64 12.78 2.20 -16.60
N ARG A 65 11.69 2.98 -16.47
CA ARG A 65 11.05 3.77 -17.53
C ARG A 65 11.52 5.23 -17.57
N GLY A 66 12.66 5.54 -16.94
CA GLY A 66 13.07 6.90 -16.55
C GLY A 66 12.95 7.99 -17.61
N ASP A 67 13.25 7.72 -18.89
CA ASP A 67 13.11 8.72 -19.96
C ASP A 67 11.65 9.11 -20.22
N GLY A 68 10.75 8.13 -20.30
CA GLY A 68 9.31 8.36 -20.51
C GLY A 68 8.67 9.09 -19.32
N VAL A 69 9.04 8.70 -18.10
CA VAL A 69 8.55 9.36 -16.88
C VAL A 69 9.06 10.80 -16.78
N ARG A 70 10.33 11.06 -17.13
CA ARG A 70 10.86 12.44 -17.16
C ARG A 70 10.17 13.30 -18.21
N ALA A 71 9.79 12.74 -19.36
CA ALA A 71 9.01 13.45 -20.36
C ALA A 71 7.62 13.84 -19.82
N ALA A 72 6.95 12.91 -19.15
CA ALA A 72 5.63 13.13 -18.53
C ALA A 72 5.65 14.14 -17.36
N MET A 73 6.82 14.41 -16.77
CA MET A 73 6.98 15.39 -15.67
C MET A 73 7.31 16.81 -16.16
N ARG A 74 7.40 17.05 -17.47
CA ARG A 74 7.64 18.40 -17.99
C ARG A 74 6.40 19.28 -17.78
N ARG A 75 6.62 20.59 -17.63
CA ARG A 75 5.52 21.55 -17.36
C ARG A 75 4.49 21.64 -18.48
N ASP A 76 4.88 21.30 -19.70
CA ASP A 76 4.08 21.33 -20.91
C ASP A 76 3.46 19.96 -21.28
N ALA A 77 3.77 18.90 -20.53
CA ALA A 77 3.16 17.59 -20.72
C ALA A 77 1.73 17.54 -20.15
N ASP A 78 0.90 16.61 -20.66
CA ASP A 78 -0.42 16.35 -20.07
C ASP A 78 -0.22 15.71 -18.68
N PRO A 79 -0.76 16.29 -17.60
CA PRO A 79 -0.69 15.72 -16.25
C PRO A 79 -1.18 14.27 -16.15
N LYS A 80 -2.04 13.82 -17.08
CA LYS A 80 -2.52 12.44 -17.14
C LYS A 80 -1.41 11.43 -17.47
N GLU A 81 -0.34 11.85 -18.14
CA GLU A 81 0.77 10.95 -18.48
C GLU A 81 1.48 10.43 -17.23
N ILE A 82 1.57 11.23 -16.16
CA ILE A 82 2.12 10.77 -14.87
C ILE A 82 1.25 9.64 -14.30
N GLY A 83 -0.08 9.79 -14.40
CA GLY A 83 -1.03 8.77 -13.99
C GLY A 83 -0.79 7.44 -14.71
N HIS A 84 -0.57 7.48 -16.03
CA HIS A 84 -0.27 6.27 -16.83
C HIS A 84 0.94 5.50 -16.27
N TRP A 85 2.05 6.18 -15.98
CA TRP A 85 3.25 5.54 -15.44
C TRP A 85 3.06 4.99 -14.02
N ILE A 86 2.28 5.69 -13.18
CA ILE A 86 1.93 5.20 -11.84
C ILE A 86 1.10 3.92 -11.94
N PHE A 87 0.08 3.90 -12.82
CA PHE A 87 -0.75 2.73 -13.04
C PHE A 87 0.05 1.57 -13.63
N GLU A 88 0.90 1.81 -14.62
CA GLU A 88 1.75 0.76 -15.20
C GLU A 88 2.64 0.12 -14.12
N ALA A 89 3.26 0.93 -13.26
CA ALA A 89 4.09 0.42 -12.16
C ALA A 89 3.27 -0.34 -11.11
N LEU A 90 2.04 0.10 -10.83
CA LEU A 90 1.13 -0.60 -9.92
C LEU A 90 0.69 -1.96 -10.50
N PHE A 91 0.31 -2.00 -11.78
CA PHE A 91 -0.14 -3.22 -12.45
C PHE A 91 0.99 -4.23 -12.75
N ALA A 92 2.25 -3.82 -12.57
CA ALA A 92 3.39 -4.73 -12.62
C ALA A 92 3.53 -5.60 -11.35
N ILE A 93 2.84 -5.25 -10.26
CA ILE A 93 2.86 -6.01 -9.00
C ILE A 93 1.87 -7.18 -9.09
N SER A 94 2.36 -8.40 -8.88
CA SER A 94 1.53 -9.60 -8.88
C SER A 94 0.94 -9.91 -7.50
N PRO A 95 -0.15 -10.71 -7.43
CA PRO A 95 -0.63 -11.26 -6.17
C PRO A 95 0.43 -12.09 -5.43
N GLU A 96 1.30 -12.79 -6.16
CA GLU A 96 2.40 -13.59 -5.61
C GLU A 96 3.45 -12.71 -4.92
N ASP A 97 3.77 -11.54 -5.49
CA ASP A 97 4.63 -10.55 -4.84
C ASP A 97 4.04 -10.08 -3.52
N CYS A 98 2.75 -9.72 -3.52
CA CYS A 98 2.04 -9.30 -2.32
C CYS A 98 2.10 -10.37 -1.22
N ARG A 99 1.77 -11.63 -1.54
CA ARG A 99 1.86 -12.74 -0.57
C ARG A 99 3.29 -12.90 -0.04
N GLY A 100 4.29 -12.79 -0.91
CA GLY A 100 5.71 -12.83 -0.54
C GLY A 100 6.10 -11.71 0.43
N TRP A 101 5.59 -10.49 0.23
CA TRP A 101 5.87 -9.35 1.09
C TRP A 101 5.19 -9.44 2.46
N TYR A 102 3.93 -9.89 2.51
CA TYR A 102 3.29 -10.19 3.80
C TYR A 102 4.11 -11.21 4.60
N LYS A 103 4.55 -12.30 3.95
CA LYS A 103 5.44 -13.29 4.59
C LYS A 103 6.78 -12.69 5.01
N HIS A 104 7.38 -11.85 4.19
CA HIS A 104 8.64 -11.16 4.50
C HIS A 104 8.53 -10.26 5.74
N CYS A 105 7.39 -9.58 5.90
CA CYS A 105 7.08 -8.75 7.06
C CYS A 105 6.64 -9.55 8.31
N GLY A 106 6.66 -10.89 8.25
CA GLY A 106 6.33 -11.76 9.37
C GLY A 106 4.85 -12.15 9.49
N TYR A 107 4.02 -11.81 8.51
CA TYR A 107 2.62 -12.23 8.47
C TYR A 107 2.48 -13.60 7.81
N THR A 108 2.00 -14.58 8.56
CA THR A 108 1.62 -15.89 8.02
C THR A 108 0.14 -15.81 7.62
N VAL A 109 -0.11 -15.89 6.31
CA VAL A 109 -1.44 -16.09 5.75
C VAL A 109 -1.51 -17.60 5.46
N ASP A 110 -2.14 -18.34 6.37
CA ASP A 110 -2.44 -19.76 6.16
C ASP A 110 -3.62 -19.93 5.19
#